data_AF-A0A4Q7ZQL2-F1
#
_entry.id   AF-A0A4Q7ZQL2-F1
#
_cell.length_a   1.000
_cell.length_b   1.000
_cell.length_c   1.000
_cell.angle_alpha   90.00
_cell.angle_beta   90.00
_cell.angle_gamma   90.00
#
_symmetry.space_group_name_H-M   'P 1'
#
loop_
_entity.id
_entity.type
_entity.pdbx_description
1 polymer ?
#
loop_
_entity_poly.entity_id
_entity_poly.type
_entity_poly.pdbx_seq_one_letter_code
_entity_poly.pdbx_strand_id
1 'polypeptide(L)'
;MTDTMIVELAMQALTIATKMSAPILLTALLIGFAISLFQSVTQIQEATLSFVPKAAGVGVALLVSGNWMLHEMVTYTTQLFDKVPQLLAA
;
A
#
# COMPACT_ATOMS: atom_id res chain seq x y z
N MET A 1 12.24 7.00 -26.95
CA MET A 1 11.50 7.32 -25.70
C MET A 1 11.32 8.83 -25.60
N THR A 2 10.09 9.34 -25.49
CA THR A 2 9.81 10.78 -25.28
C THR A 2 9.66 11.10 -23.79
N ASP A 3 9.97 12.34 -23.38
CA ASP A 3 9.84 12.78 -21.98
C ASP A 3 8.43 12.55 -21.41
N THR A 4 7.41 12.69 -22.24
CA THR A 4 6.00 12.44 -21.88
C THR A 4 5.75 10.98 -21.50
N MET A 5 6.34 10.02 -22.22
CA MET A 5 6.17 8.59 -21.91
C MET A 5 6.80 8.22 -20.56
N ILE A 6 7.92 8.88 -20.19
CA ILE A 6 8.58 8.67 -18.90
C ILE A 6 7.68 9.15 -17.76
N VAL A 7 7.07 10.34 -17.92
CA VAL A 7 6.15 10.91 -16.93
C VAL A 7 4.90 10.05 -16.76
N GLU A 8 4.31 9.58 -17.86
CA GLU A 8 3.14 8.68 -17.81
C GLU A 8 3.46 7.36 -17.09
N LEU A 9 4.61 6.76 -17.39
CA LEU A 9 5.06 5.55 -16.72
C LEU A 9 5.24 5.76 -15.21
N ALA A 10 5.85 6.89 -14.82
CA ALA A 10 6.03 7.24 -13.42
C ALA A 10 4.69 7.46 -12.70
N MET A 11 3.73 8.15 -13.33
CA MET A 11 2.38 8.33 -12.78
C MET A 11 1.65 6.99 -12.61
N GLN A 12 1.76 6.09 -13.59
CA GLN A 12 1.12 4.79 -13.52
C GLN A 12 1.69 3.95 -12.37
N ALA A 13 3.02 3.96 -12.20
CA ALA A 13 3.70 3.31 -11.09
C ALA A 13 3.24 3.87 -9.72
N LEU A 14 3.20 5.20 -9.58
CA LEU A 14 2.76 5.86 -8.34
C LEU A 14 1.30 5.56 -8.01
N THR A 15 0.43 5.50 -9.01
CA THR A 15 -0.99 5.18 -8.83
C THR A 15 -1.16 3.77 -8.25
N ILE A 16 -0.39 2.81 -8.76
CA ILE A 16 -0.44 1.42 -8.28
C ILE A 16 0.16 1.29 -6.89
N ALA A 17 1.30 1.94 -6.63
CA ALA A 17 1.89 1.99 -5.29
C ALA A 17 0.91 2.59 -4.26
N THR A 18 0.17 3.63 -4.64
CA THR A 18 -0.86 4.25 -3.79
C THR A 18 -2.03 3.30 -3.54
N LYS A 19 -2.55 2.65 -4.58
CA LYS A 19 -3.61 1.64 -4.47
C LYS A 19 -3.21 0.49 -3.53
N MET A 20 -1.99 0.01 -3.65
CA MET A 20 -1.47 -1.10 -2.83
C MET A 20 -1.25 -0.70 -1.36
N SER A 21 -0.79 0.52 -1.11
CA SER A 21 -0.54 1.01 0.25
C SER A 21 -1.81 1.48 0.96
N ALA A 22 -2.85 1.87 0.23
CA ALA A 22 -4.12 2.36 0.79
C ALA A 22 -4.75 1.44 1.87
N PRO A 23 -4.98 0.13 1.66
CA PRO A 23 -5.60 -0.73 2.67
C PRO A 23 -4.74 -0.87 3.94
N ILE A 24 -3.42 -0.95 3.77
CA ILE A 24 -2.47 -1.08 4.89
C ILE A 24 -2.43 0.23 5.69
N LEU A 25 -2.34 1.38 5.01
CA LEU A 25 -2.29 2.68 5.65
C LEU A 25 -3.60 3.02 6.36
N LEU A 26 -4.75 2.74 5.75
CA LEU A 26 -6.06 2.98 6.37
C LEU A 26 -6.25 2.13 7.63
N THR A 27 -5.89 0.85 7.58
CA THR A 27 -6.00 -0.03 8.76
C THR A 27 -5.02 0.37 9.85
N ALA A 28 -3.76 0.68 9.51
CA ALA A 28 -2.77 1.17 10.46
C ALA A 28 -3.19 2.50 11.11
N LEU A 29 -3.79 3.42 10.33
CA LEU A 29 -4.29 4.70 10.79
C LEU A 29 -5.46 4.52 11.77
N LEU A 30 -6.50 3.79 11.37
CA LEU A 30 -7.70 3.60 12.19
C LEU A 30 -7.38 2.93 13.52
N ILE A 31 -6.57 1.87 13.48
CA ILE A 31 -6.22 1.09 14.67
C ILE A 31 -5.23 1.87 15.54
N GLY A 32 -4.22 2.49 14.92
CA GLY A 32 -3.28 3.34 15.64
C GLY A 32 -3.97 4.52 16.33
N PHE A 33 -4.92 5.15 15.66
CA PHE A 33 -5.72 6.24 16.22
C PHE A 33 -6.57 5.76 17.39
N ALA A 34 -7.33 4.67 17.23
CA ALA A 34 -8.17 4.12 18.29
C ALA A 34 -7.37 3.75 19.54
N ILE A 35 -6.20 3.11 19.38
CA ILE A 35 -5.34 2.74 20.50
C ILE A 35 -4.72 3.98 21.13
N SER A 36 -4.28 4.98 20.35
CA SER A 36 -3.71 6.22 20.90
C SER A 36 -4.70 6.99 21.77
N LEU A 37 -5.98 6.98 21.38
CA LEU A 37 -7.05 7.58 22.18
C LEU A 37 -7.26 6.81 23.47
N PHE A 38 -7.28 5.48 23.41
CA PHE A 38 -7.44 4.63 24.60
C PHE A 38 -6.28 4.82 25.60
N GLN A 39 -5.04 4.89 25.09
CA GLN A 39 -3.85 5.17 25.89
C GLN A 39 -3.90 6.56 26.53
N SER A 40 -4.40 7.56 25.81
CA SER A 40 -4.54 8.93 26.32
C SER A 40 -5.59 9.03 27.42
N VAL A 41 -6.77 8.40 27.24
CA VAL A 41 -7.87 8.45 28.22
C VAL A 41 -7.54 7.67 29.50
N THR A 42 -6.85 6.53 29.39
CA THR A 42 -6.49 5.70 30.55
C THR A 42 -5.17 6.10 31.22
N GLN A 43 -4.42 7.02 30.61
CA GLN A 43 -3.06 7.40 31.02
C GLN A 43 -2.03 6.25 31.02
N ILE A 44 -2.35 5.09 30.42
CA ILE A 44 -1.45 3.94 30.31
C ILE A 44 -0.71 4.02 28.97
N GLN A 45 0.57 4.42 29.01
CA GLN A 45 1.45 4.52 27.83
C GLN A 45 2.41 3.34 27.73
N GLU A 46 1.86 2.12 27.74
CA GLU A 46 2.64 0.90 27.53
C GLU A 46 2.85 0.65 26.03
N ALA A 47 4.11 0.59 25.61
CA ALA A 47 4.48 0.44 24.19
C ALA A 47 3.94 -0.86 23.57
N THR A 48 3.88 -1.94 24.36
CA THR A 48 3.38 -3.25 23.93
C THR A 48 1.88 -3.26 23.62
N LEU A 49 1.07 -2.50 24.36
CA LEU A 49 -0.37 -2.35 24.13
C LEU A 49 -0.68 -1.62 22.82
N SER A 50 0.21 -0.75 22.33
CA SER A 50 0.07 -0.11 21.01
C SER A 50 0.45 -1.03 19.87
N PHE A 51 1.48 -1.85 20.09
CA PHE A 51 2.12 -2.62 19.03
C PHE A 51 1.30 -3.83 18.60
N VAL A 52 0.84 -4.65 19.56
CA VAL A 52 0.18 -5.94 19.26
C VAL A 52 -1.12 -5.77 18.48
N PRO A 53 -2.08 -4.92 18.90
CA PRO A 53 -3.35 -4.83 18.17
C PRO A 53 -3.19 -4.16 16.81
N LYS A 54 -2.23 -3.22 16.67
CA LYS A 54 -1.87 -2.61 15.38
C LYS A 54 -1.29 -3.64 14.41
N ALA A 55 -0.34 -4.46 14.87
CA ALA A 55 0.26 -5.51 14.07
C ALA A 55 -0.77 -6.57 13.62
N ALA A 56 -1.64 -7.00 14.53
CA ALA A 56 -2.74 -7.92 14.22
C ALA A 56 -3.68 -7.33 13.16
N GLY A 57 -4.05 -6.05 13.31
CA GLY A 57 -4.89 -5.34 12.36
C GLY A 57 -4.31 -5.23 10.96
N VAL A 58 -3.04 -4.84 10.86
CA VAL A 58 -2.31 -4.80 9.57
C VAL A 58 -2.18 -6.20 8.98
N GLY A 59 -1.95 -7.22 9.81
CA GLY A 59 -1.91 -8.62 9.38
C GLY A 59 -3.23 -9.07 8.75
N VAL A 60 -4.36 -8.77 9.38
CA VAL A 60 -5.70 -9.07 8.83
C VAL A 60 -5.93 -8.29 7.53
N ALA A 61 -5.57 -7.02 7.49
CA ALA A 61 -5.69 -6.21 6.28
C ALA A 61 -4.89 -6.81 5.11
N LEU A 62 -3.67 -7.27 5.36
CA LEU A 62 -2.83 -7.96 4.39
C LEU A 62 -3.41 -9.29 3.94
N LEU A 63 -4.00 -10.08 4.85
CA LEU A 63 -4.63 -11.34 4.48
C LEU A 63 -5.84 -11.14 3.57
N VAL A 64 -6.66 -10.12 3.84
CA VAL A 64 -7.84 -9.81 3.05
C VAL A 64 -7.48 -9.16 1.71
N SER A 65 -6.57 -8.19 1.71
CA SER A 65 -6.17 -7.45 0.51
C SER A 65 -5.08 -8.16 -0.31
N GLY A 66 -4.42 -9.19 0.24
CA GLY A 66 -3.25 -9.82 -0.36
C GLY A 66 -3.51 -10.44 -1.73
N ASN A 67 -4.64 -11.13 -1.92
CA ASN A 67 -5.00 -11.71 -3.22
C ASN A 67 -5.13 -10.60 -4.29
N TRP A 68 -5.89 -9.56 -4.00
CA TRP A 68 -6.08 -8.43 -4.90
C TRP A 68 -4.77 -7.68 -5.19
N MET A 69 -3.94 -7.45 -4.17
CA MET A 69 -2.63 -6.81 -4.32
C MET A 69 -1.71 -7.60 -5.26
N LEU A 70 -1.69 -8.93 -5.13
CA LEU A 70 -0.91 -9.80 -6.01
C LEU A 70 -1.42 -9.73 -7.45
N HIS A 71 -2.74 -9.76 -7.64
CA HIS A 71 -3.35 -9.67 -8.97
C HIS A 71 -3.02 -8.33 -9.67
N GLU A 72 -3.11 -7.21 -8.94
CA GLU A 72 -2.78 -5.88 -9.48
C GLU A 72 -1.28 -5.79 -9.83
N MET A 73 -0.38 -6.32 -8.99
CA MET A 73 1.06 -6.34 -9.28
C MET A 73 1.41 -7.16 -10.52
N VAL A 74 0.85 -8.35 -10.65
CA VAL A 74 1.07 -9.20 -11.82
C VAL A 74 0.55 -8.51 -13.08
N THR A 75 -0.67 -7.97 -13.02
CA THR A 75 -1.30 -7.26 -14.14
C THR A 75 -0.47 -6.04 -14.58
N TYR A 76 0.02 -5.25 -13.63
CA TYR A 76 0.88 -4.11 -13.95
C TYR A 76 2.19 -4.57 -14.59
N THR A 77 2.79 -5.62 -14.03
CA THR A 77 4.05 -6.16 -14.53
C THR A 77 3.89 -6.65 -15.97
N THR A 78 2.84 -7.42 -16.28
CA THR A 78 2.56 -7.87 -17.66
C THR A 78 2.33 -6.70 -18.60
N GLN A 79 1.55 -5.69 -18.20
CA GLN A 79 1.33 -4.47 -19.00
C GLN A 79 2.63 -3.70 -19.24
N LEU A 80 3.53 -3.67 -18.26
CA LEU A 80 4.82 -3.02 -18.39
C LEU A 80 5.69 -3.74 -19.43
N PHE A 81 5.77 -5.08 -19.35
CA PHE A 81 6.50 -5.90 -20.32
C PHE A 81 5.94 -5.78 -21.74
N ASP A 82 4.62 -5.72 -21.91
CA ASP A 82 4.00 -5.50 -23.23
C ASP A 82 4.32 -4.12 -23.81
N LYS A 83 4.57 -3.12 -22.96
CA LYS A 83 5.00 -1.77 -23.38
C LYS A 83 6.50 -1.68 -23.69
N VAL A 84 7.34 -2.62 -23.24
CA VAL A 84 8.80 -2.59 -23.48
C VAL A 84 9.17 -2.50 -24.97
N PRO A 85 8.60 -3.30 -25.89
CA PRO A 85 8.92 -3.19 -27.32
C PRO A 85 8.61 -1.80 -27.90
N GLN A 86 7.53 -1.16 -27.45
CA GLN A 86 7.13 0.19 -27.88
C GLN A 86 8.07 1.27 -27.33
N LEU A 87 8.62 1.04 -26.13
CA LEU A 87 9.61 1.94 -25.51
C LEU A 87 10.99 1.84 -26.20
N LEU A 88 11.33 0.69 -26.76
CA LEU A 88 12.59 0.46 -27.49
C LEU A 88 12.51 0.82 -28.98
N ALA A 89 11.33 0.76 -29.59
CA ALA A 89 11.11 1.07 -31.00
C ALA A 89 10.92 2.57 -31.30
N ALA A 90 10.93 3.42 -30.26
CA ALA A 90 10.81 4.88 -30.33
C ALA A 90 12.01 5.56 -29.66
#